data_AF-A0A2R6NVY2-F1
#
_entry.id   AF-A0A2R6NVY2-F1
#
_cell.length_a   1.000
_cell.length_b   1.000
_cell.length_c   1.000
_cell.angle_alpha   90.00
_cell.angle_beta   90.00
_cell.angle_gamma   90.00
#
_symmetry.space_group_name_H-M   'P 1'
#
loop_
_entity.id
_entity.type
_entity.pdbx_description
1 polymer ?
#
loop_
_entity_poly.entity_id
_entity_poly.type
_entity_poly.pdbx_seq_one_letter_code
_entity_poly.pdbx_strand_id
1 'polypeptide(L)'
;MDPSIIPDPSKHHITIAAVYMRPFSRGNVHLASTDPLALPRIDPNYLAIQDFGSTSMLPLNQGGVVDPNLKVYGTSNVYIADASIIPLEIVTHTMATVYANAHKV
;
A
#
# COMPACT_ATOMS: atom_id res chain seq x y z
N MET A 1 13.09 10.95 -26.90
CA MET A 1 13.52 9.68 -26.30
C MET A 1 14.60 9.10 -27.21
N ASP A 2 15.66 8.53 -26.65
CA ASP A 2 16.74 7.91 -27.43
C ASP A 2 16.18 6.68 -28.20
N PRO A 3 16.39 6.53 -29.51
CA PRO A 3 15.97 5.35 -30.26
C PRO A 3 16.71 4.06 -29.85
N SER A 4 17.90 4.17 -29.25
CA SER A 4 18.74 3.02 -28.86
C SER A 4 18.21 2.20 -27.69
N ILE A 5 17.27 2.77 -26.92
CA ILE A 5 16.62 2.12 -25.76
C ILE A 5 15.32 1.40 -26.13
N ILE A 6 14.88 1.47 -27.39
CA ILE A 6 13.71 0.71 -27.86
C ILE A 6 14.17 -0.75 -28.09
N PRO A 7 13.64 -1.73 -27.34
CA PRO A 7 14.04 -3.13 -27.51
C PRO A 7 13.68 -3.63 -28.90
N ASP A 8 14.61 -4.35 -29.54
CA ASP A 8 14.38 -4.97 -30.85
C ASP A 8 13.31 -6.07 -30.74
N PRO A 9 12.14 -5.95 -31.40
CA PRO A 9 11.05 -6.92 -31.28
C PRO A 9 11.43 -8.34 -31.73
N SER A 10 12.50 -8.50 -32.52
CA SER A 10 12.95 -9.79 -33.03
C SER A 10 13.82 -10.59 -32.05
N LYS A 11 14.20 -10.00 -30.90
CA LYS A 11 15.10 -10.62 -29.92
C LYS A 11 14.37 -11.05 -28.65
N HIS A 12 14.91 -12.07 -27.99
CA HIS A 12 14.47 -12.46 -26.65
C HIS A 12 15.04 -11.52 -25.59
N HIS A 13 14.21 -11.12 -24.64
CA HIS A 13 14.58 -10.23 -23.54
C HIS A 13 14.20 -10.86 -22.21
N ILE A 14 14.97 -10.53 -21.18
CA ILE A 14 14.67 -10.84 -19.79
C ILE A 14 14.72 -9.55 -18.99
N THR A 15 13.79 -9.39 -18.05
CA THR A 15 13.82 -8.30 -17.07
C THR A 15 13.86 -8.92 -15.69
N ILE A 16 14.85 -8.50 -14.89
CA ILE A 16 14.95 -8.90 -13.49
C ILE A 16 14.37 -7.75 -12.66
N ALA A 17 13.25 -7.99 -12.00
CA ALA A 17 12.68 -7.06 -11.05
C ALA A 17 13.29 -7.28 -9.67
N ALA A 18 14.15 -6.36 -9.22
CA ALA A 18 14.61 -6.33 -7.84
C ALA A 18 13.67 -5.44 -7.03
N VAL A 19 13.03 -6.02 -6.01
CA VAL A 19 12.15 -5.31 -5.08
C VAL A 19 12.72 -5.42 -3.67
N TYR A 20 12.73 -4.32 -2.94
CA TYR A 20 13.18 -4.31 -1.54
C TYR A 20 12.00 -4.71 -0.66
N MET A 21 12.07 -5.90 -0.06
CA MET A 21 10.92 -6.57 0.58
C MET A 21 10.68 -6.12 2.04
N ARG A 22 11.57 -5.30 2.61
CA ARG A 22 11.46 -4.75 3.98
C ARG A 22 11.99 -3.31 4.05
N PRO A 23 11.41 -2.37 3.28
CA PRO A 23 11.69 -0.96 3.48
C PRO A 23 11.25 -0.61 4.89
N PHE A 24 12.16 0.00 5.65
CA PHE A 24 11.75 0.81 6.78
C PHE A 24 11.04 2.07 6.27
N SER A 25 11.18 2.46 5.00
CA SER A 25 10.57 3.65 4.40
C SER A 25 9.05 3.68 4.40
N ARG A 26 8.45 4.86 4.66
CA ARG A 26 7.00 5.09 4.53
C ARG A 26 6.64 6.46 4.05
N GLY A 27 5.64 6.45 3.20
CA GLY A 27 4.95 7.63 2.74
C GLY A 27 3.64 7.89 3.46
N ASN A 28 2.98 8.95 3.02
CA ASN A 28 1.64 9.33 3.43
C ASN A 28 0.82 9.72 2.20
N VAL A 29 -0.49 9.57 2.33
CA VAL A 29 -1.47 10.02 1.34
C VAL A 29 -2.57 10.75 2.09
N HIS A 30 -2.78 12.02 1.76
CA HIS A 30 -3.80 12.86 2.39
C HIS A 30 -4.62 13.62 1.35
N LEU A 31 -5.86 13.92 1.70
CA LEU A 31 -6.71 14.81 0.90
C LEU A 31 -6.04 16.18 0.75
N ALA A 32 -6.02 16.70 -0.48
CA ALA A 32 -5.55 18.06 -0.76
C ALA A 32 -6.67 19.10 -0.65
N SER A 33 -7.91 18.64 -0.82
CA SER A 33 -9.14 19.43 -0.98
C SER A 33 -10.34 18.62 -0.51
N THR A 34 -11.49 19.27 -0.35
CA THR A 34 -12.80 18.62 -0.13
C THR A 34 -13.46 18.13 -1.43
N ASP A 35 -12.97 18.57 -2.60
CA ASP A 35 -13.37 18.03 -3.89
C ASP A 35 -12.80 16.61 -4.07
N PRO A 36 -13.64 15.57 -4.20
CA PRO A 36 -13.18 14.18 -4.33
C PRO A 36 -12.47 13.89 -5.65
N LEU A 37 -12.58 14.78 -6.66
CA LEU A 37 -11.88 14.66 -7.93
C LEU A 37 -10.53 15.38 -7.94
N ALA A 38 -10.23 16.18 -6.91
CA ALA A 38 -8.94 16.81 -6.76
C ALA A 38 -7.87 15.76 -6.43
N LEU A 39 -6.69 15.90 -7.03
CA LEU A 39 -5.57 15.00 -6.76
C LEU A 39 -5.20 15.04 -5.27
N PRO A 40 -4.97 13.88 -4.62
CA PRO A 40 -4.47 13.85 -3.25
C PRO A 40 -3.01 14.29 -3.18
N ARG A 41 -2.57 14.69 -1.98
CA ARG A 41 -1.14 14.82 -1.68
C ARG A 41 -0.57 13.43 -1.44
N ILE A 42 0.41 13.02 -2.24
CA ILE A 42 1.09 11.74 -2.14
C ILE A 42 2.57 12.03 -1.94
N ASP A 43 3.12 11.54 -0.84
CA ASP A 43 4.56 11.50 -0.62
C ASP A 43 4.93 10.05 -0.28
N PRO A 44 5.49 9.27 -1.22
CA PRO A 44 5.92 7.90 -0.95
C PRO A 44 7.12 7.83 0.00
N ASN A 45 7.86 8.94 0.13
CA ASN A 45 9.05 9.07 0.98
C ASN A 45 9.99 7.88 0.83
N TYR A 46 10.34 7.52 -0.41
CA TYR A 46 11.21 6.38 -0.69
C TYR A 46 12.60 6.56 -0.03
N LEU A 47 13.15 5.47 0.51
CA LEU A 47 14.47 5.38 1.15
C LEU A 47 14.61 6.01 2.56
N ALA A 48 13.50 6.35 3.23
CA ALA A 48 13.43 6.80 4.64
C ALA A 48 13.12 5.65 5.66
N ILE A 49 12.74 5.95 6.92
CA ILE A 49 12.45 4.97 8.01
C ILE A 49 11.18 5.35 8.85
N GLN A 50 10.01 4.67 8.73
CA GLN A 50 8.75 4.68 9.54
C GLN A 50 7.82 3.39 9.32
N ASP A 51 6.55 3.32 9.79
CA ASP A 51 5.62 2.13 9.74
C ASP A 51 4.48 2.03 8.67
N PHE A 52 4.08 0.80 8.28
CA PHE A 52 3.39 0.44 7.01
C PHE A 52 1.85 0.48 7.10
N GLY A 53 1.20 0.74 5.96
CA GLY A 53 -0.26 0.81 5.83
C GLY A 53 -0.80 2.24 5.95
N SER A 54 -1.66 2.67 5.02
CA SER A 54 -2.33 3.97 5.14
C SER A 54 -3.51 3.93 6.10
N THR A 55 -4.02 2.73 6.41
CA THR A 55 -5.13 2.49 7.34
C THR A 55 -4.83 1.30 8.27
N SER A 56 -3.61 1.26 8.81
CA SER A 56 -3.03 0.09 9.46
C SER A 56 -3.92 -0.58 10.51
N MET A 57 -3.98 -1.91 10.45
CA MET A 57 -4.62 -2.78 11.46
C MET A 57 -3.70 -2.95 12.67
N LEU A 58 -3.56 -1.88 13.45
CA LEU A 58 -2.79 -1.82 14.70
C LEU A 58 -3.71 -1.42 15.87
N PRO A 59 -3.28 -1.58 17.12
CA PRO A 59 -3.92 -0.92 18.25
C PRO A 59 -4.09 0.59 18.01
N LEU A 60 -5.23 1.15 18.41
CA LEU A 60 -5.54 2.57 18.24
C LEU A 60 -4.47 3.49 18.89
N ASN A 61 -3.91 3.09 20.04
CA ASN A 61 -2.85 3.82 20.72
C ASN A 61 -1.47 3.74 20.01
N GLN A 62 -1.37 2.99 18.91
CA GLN A 62 -0.18 2.87 18.06
C GLN A 62 -0.42 3.46 16.66
N GLY A 63 -1.49 4.23 16.47
CA GLY A 63 -1.84 4.82 15.17
C GLY A 63 -2.66 3.92 14.25
N GLY A 64 -3.25 2.83 14.78
CA GLY A 64 -4.13 1.98 14.00
C GLY A 64 -5.45 2.65 13.61
N VAL A 65 -5.97 2.27 12.44
CA VAL A 65 -7.23 2.80 11.86
C VAL A 65 -8.36 1.76 11.92
N VAL A 66 -8.02 0.48 11.77
CA VAL A 66 -8.98 -0.63 11.85
C VAL A 66 -8.61 -1.63 12.93
N ASP A 67 -9.61 -2.30 13.50
CA ASP A 67 -9.42 -3.42 14.42
C ASP A 67 -9.18 -4.75 13.68
N PRO A 68 -8.88 -5.87 14.38
CA PRO A 68 -8.70 -7.19 13.76
C PRO A 68 -9.91 -7.76 13.01
N ASN A 69 -11.10 -7.17 13.19
CA ASN A 69 -12.33 -7.49 12.44
C ASN A 69 -12.53 -6.55 11.25
N LEU A 70 -11.49 -5.79 10.87
CA LEU A 70 -11.46 -4.85 9.76
C LEU A 70 -12.34 -3.61 9.96
N LYS A 71 -12.88 -3.42 11.17
CA LYS A 71 -13.79 -2.32 11.48
C LYS A 71 -13.01 -1.05 11.77
N VAL A 72 -13.41 0.05 11.15
CA VAL A 72 -12.82 1.38 11.40
C VAL A 72 -13.17 1.83 12.81
N TYR A 73 -12.15 2.19 13.59
CA TYR A 73 -12.33 2.72 14.95
C TYR A 73 -13.25 3.95 14.94
N GLY A 74 -14.14 4.04 15.94
CA GLY A 74 -15.08 5.16 16.08
C GLY A 74 -16.29 5.13 15.14
N THR A 75 -16.44 4.11 14.29
CA THR A 75 -17.61 3.95 13.41
C THR A 75 -18.51 2.80 13.86
N SER A 76 -19.78 2.82 13.43
CA SER A 76 -20.72 1.73 13.75
C SER A 76 -20.64 0.57 12.76
N ASN A 77 -20.47 0.85 11.47
CA ASN A 77 -20.64 -0.12 10.38
C ASN A 77 -19.77 0.20 9.14
N VAL A 78 -18.52 0.65 9.35
CA VAL A 78 -17.57 0.92 8.26
C VAL A 78 -16.37 0.00 8.39
N TYR A 79 -16.00 -0.65 7.29
CA TYR A 79 -14.94 -1.66 7.22
C TYR A 79 -14.00 -1.36 6.04
N ILE A 80 -12.73 -1.72 6.19
CA ILE A 80 -11.72 -1.60 5.12
C ILE A 80 -11.07 -2.97 4.94
N ALA A 81 -11.16 -3.55 3.75
CA ALA A 81 -10.74 -4.93 3.47
C ALA A 81 -9.76 -5.05 2.27
N ASP A 82 -9.05 -3.98 1.94
CA ASP A 82 -8.04 -3.96 0.89
C ASP A 82 -6.61 -4.07 1.46
N ALA A 83 -5.58 -3.77 0.68
CA ALA A 83 -4.19 -3.86 1.12
C ALA A 83 -3.79 -2.77 2.15
N SER A 84 -4.56 -1.68 2.27
CA SER A 84 -4.19 -0.52 3.10
C SER A 84 -4.15 -0.81 4.61
N ILE A 85 -4.84 -1.87 5.04
CA ILE A 85 -4.89 -2.32 6.44
C ILE A 85 -3.67 -3.12 6.87
N ILE A 86 -2.86 -3.61 5.92
CA ILE A 86 -1.72 -4.45 6.23
C ILE A 86 -0.71 -3.57 7.01
N PRO A 87 -0.36 -3.89 8.26
CA PRO A 87 0.41 -2.99 9.12
C PRO A 87 1.93 -3.12 8.96
N LEU A 88 2.39 -4.21 8.34
CA LEU A 88 3.79 -4.49 8.07
C LEU A 88 3.89 -5.15 6.70
N GLU A 89 4.92 -4.79 5.93
CA GLU A 89 5.15 -5.39 4.63
C GLU A 89 5.34 -6.90 4.75
N ILE A 90 4.68 -7.62 3.84
CA ILE A 90 4.73 -9.08 3.78
C ILE A 90 5.65 -9.44 2.63
N VAL A 91 6.55 -10.41 2.86
CA VAL A 91 7.58 -10.83 1.90
C VAL A 91 6.98 -11.77 0.83
N THR A 92 5.81 -11.43 0.27
CA THR A 92 5.08 -12.22 -0.72
C THR A 92 4.16 -11.35 -1.58
N HIS A 93 3.56 -11.91 -2.63
CA HIS A 93 2.55 -11.22 -3.41
C HIS A 93 1.34 -10.87 -2.54
N THR A 94 1.00 -9.57 -2.47
CA THR A 94 -0.07 -9.03 -1.62
C THR A 94 -1.46 -9.59 -1.93
N MET A 95 -1.68 -10.07 -3.16
CA MET A 95 -2.94 -10.63 -3.62
C MET A 95 -3.50 -11.71 -2.68
N ALA A 96 -2.68 -12.71 -2.32
CA ALA A 96 -3.15 -13.80 -1.47
C ALA A 96 -3.58 -13.31 -0.08
N THR A 97 -2.82 -12.38 0.50
CA THR A 97 -3.14 -11.78 1.81
C THR A 97 -4.42 -10.96 1.75
N VAL A 98 -4.59 -10.13 0.71
CA VAL A 98 -5.80 -9.32 0.53
C VAL A 98 -7.01 -10.22 0.40
N TYR A 99 -6.95 -11.28 -0.41
CA TYR A 99 -8.02 -12.27 -0.49
C TYR A 99 -8.32 -12.93 0.85
N ALA A 100 -7.30 -13.34 1.60
CA ALA A 100 -7.50 -13.97 2.91
C ALA A 100 -8.18 -13.03 3.92
N ASN A 101 -7.87 -11.74 3.90
CA ASN A 101 -8.53 -10.75 4.75
C ASN A 101 -9.95 -10.44 4.27
N ALA A 102 -10.15 -10.31 2.95
CA ALA A 102 -11.47 -10.04 2.38
C ALA A 102 -12.50 -11.13 2.70
N HIS A 103 -12.08 -12.39 2.87
CA HIS A 103 -12.97 -13.49 3.30
C HIS A 103 -13.50 -13.35 4.74
N LYS A 104 -13.02 -12.40 5.53
CA LYS A 104 -13.47 -12.18 6.92
C LYS A 104 -14.72 -11.31 7.01
N VAL A 105 -15.14 -10.68 5.91
CA VAL A 105 -16.29 -9.75 5.85
C VAL A 105 -17.33 -10.21 4.85
#